data_AF-A0A804P5P1-F1
#
_entry.id   AF-A0A804P5P1-F1
#
_cell.length_a   1.000
_cell.length_b   1.000
_cell.length_c   1.000
_cell.angle_alpha   90.00
_cell.angle_beta   90.00
_cell.angle_gamma   90.00
#
_symmetry.space_group_name_H-M   'P 1'
#
loop_
_entity.id
_entity.type
_entity.pdbx_description
1 polymer ?
#
loop_
_entity_poly.entity_id
_entity_poly.type
_entity_poly.pdbx_seq_one_letter_code
_entity_poly.pdbx_strand_id
1 'polypeptide(L)'
;SPTFLARQSKKAYLLIDFSDHLQISVYVLGAVFLQLCQVLQLAEHPVVQKLVDPSLFIHRFTKLLLGRRNNDVSDTALCIVASMKRDWMQTGRKPSGLCGAALYIAALSHGCNYTKADIVSVVHVCEATLTKRLIEFENTDSGSLTVCFLTLIMCSTLI
;
A
#
# COMPACT_ATOMS: atom_id res chain seq x y z
N SER A 1 25.82 -25.92 -27.91
CA SER A 1 25.65 -25.75 -26.46
C SER A 1 24.19 -25.86 -26.06
N PRO A 2 23.68 -27.06 -25.73
CA PRO A 2 22.28 -27.28 -25.40
C PRO A 2 22.07 -27.25 -23.88
N THR A 3 21.92 -26.07 -23.28
CA THR A 3 21.38 -25.92 -21.92
C THR A 3 20.56 -24.63 -21.79
N PHE A 4 19.79 -24.28 -22.82
CA PHE A 4 18.57 -23.48 -22.65
C PHE A 4 17.42 -24.42 -22.31
N LEU A 5 17.61 -25.25 -21.27
CA LEU A 5 16.56 -26.09 -20.71
C LEU A 5 15.55 -25.17 -20.06
N ALA A 6 14.56 -24.83 -20.88
CA ALA A 6 13.22 -24.41 -20.55
C ALA A 6 13.10 -23.38 -19.41
N ARG A 7 12.64 -22.18 -19.79
CA ARG A 7 11.82 -21.26 -18.97
C ARG A 7 10.53 -21.96 -18.48
N GLN A 8 10.64 -23.17 -17.93
CA GLN A 8 9.55 -24.07 -17.62
C GLN A 8 8.92 -23.59 -16.33
N SER A 9 7.63 -23.27 -16.44
CA SER A 9 6.77 -22.70 -15.41
C SER A 9 6.97 -21.20 -15.18
N LYS A 10 6.19 -20.39 -15.92
CA LYS A 10 5.70 -19.09 -15.42
C LYS A 10 4.77 -19.33 -14.22
N LYS A 11 5.25 -19.96 -13.16
CA LYS A 11 4.54 -20.05 -11.89
C LYS A 11 4.87 -18.79 -11.11
N ALA A 12 3.85 -17.99 -10.85
CA ALA A 12 3.97 -16.89 -9.90
C ALA A 12 4.03 -17.51 -8.51
N TYR A 13 5.22 -17.48 -7.89
CA TYR A 13 5.40 -17.87 -6.50
C TYR A 13 5.20 -16.63 -5.62
N LEU A 14 4.49 -16.78 -4.51
CA LEU A 14 4.33 -15.69 -3.55
C LEU A 14 5.51 -15.71 -2.58
N LEU A 15 5.97 -14.53 -2.15
CA LEU A 15 6.99 -14.39 -1.11
C LEU A 15 6.60 -15.13 0.19
N ILE A 16 5.31 -15.29 0.46
CA ILE A 16 4.83 -16.06 1.63
C ILE A 16 5.12 -17.55 1.50
N ASP A 17 5.06 -18.13 0.29
CA ASP A 17 5.36 -19.55 0.08
C ASP A 17 6.83 -19.85 0.45
N PHE A 18 7.73 -18.92 0.10
CA PHE A 18 9.13 -18.98 0.50
C PHE A 18 9.33 -18.69 1.99
N SER A 19 8.60 -17.71 2.54
CA SER A 19 8.62 -17.36 3.97
C SER A 19 8.26 -18.58 4.83
N ASP A 20 7.19 -19.28 4.49
CA ASP A 20 6.71 -20.46 5.19
C ASP A 20 7.67 -21.64 5.05
N HIS A 21 8.22 -21.85 3.85
CA HIS A 21 9.18 -22.92 3.62
C HIS A 21 10.52 -22.69 4.32
N LEU A 22 11.02 -21.45 4.31
CA LEU A 22 12.30 -21.08 4.93
C LEU A 22 12.17 -20.78 6.43
N GLN A 23 10.95 -20.69 6.96
CA GLN A 23 10.67 -20.23 8.33
C GLN A 23 11.32 -18.86 8.62
N ILE A 24 11.42 -18.01 7.60
CA ILE A 24 11.94 -16.65 7.69
C ILE A 24 10.77 -15.70 7.61
N SER A 25 10.82 -14.61 8.38
CA SER A 25 9.85 -13.53 8.29
C SER A 25 9.70 -13.03 6.85
N VAL A 26 8.46 -13.01 6.33
CA VAL A 26 8.13 -12.45 5.01
C VAL A 26 8.63 -11.01 4.84
N TYR A 27 8.76 -10.28 5.96
CA TYR A 27 9.31 -8.93 5.98
C TYR A 27 10.81 -8.90 5.69
N VAL A 28 11.58 -9.83 6.27
CA VAL A 28 13.02 -9.97 6.00
C VAL A 28 13.22 -10.43 4.56
N LEU A 29 12.46 -11.43 4.12
CA LEU A 29 12.55 -11.94 2.76
C LEU A 29 12.20 -10.86 1.72
N GLY A 30 11.14 -10.08 1.96
CA GLY A 30 10.76 -8.96 1.12
C GLY A 30 11.83 -7.86 1.07
N ALA A 31 12.49 -7.56 2.18
CA ALA A 31 13.59 -6.59 2.22
C ALA A 31 14.80 -7.08 1.39
N VAL A 32 15.19 -8.34 1.55
CA VAL A 32 16.29 -8.95 0.78
C VAL A 32 15.93 -9.00 -0.71
N PHE A 33 14.70 -9.36 -1.05
CA PHE A 33 14.24 -9.36 -2.44
C PHE A 33 14.32 -7.97 -3.08
N LEU A 34 13.90 -6.92 -2.36
CA LEU A 34 14.01 -5.54 -2.84
C LEU A 34 15.46 -5.09 -3.00
N GLN A 35 16.34 -5.45 -2.05
CA GLN A 35 17.78 -5.18 -2.16
C GLN A 35 18.39 -5.88 -3.37
N LEU A 36 18.03 -7.15 -3.60
CA LEU A 36 18.46 -7.90 -4.76
C LEU A 36 17.99 -7.23 -6.06
N CYS A 37 16.73 -6.78 -6.13
CA CYS A 37 16.24 -6.03 -7.29
C CYS A 37 16.98 -4.71 -7.52
N GLN A 38 17.38 -4.00 -6.47
CA GLN A 38 18.19 -2.78 -6.59
C GLN A 38 19.58 -3.08 -7.14
N VAL A 39 20.27 -4.08 -6.59
CA VAL A 39 21.62 -4.47 -7.03
C VAL A 39 21.62 -4.98 -8.47
N LEU A 40 20.58 -5.72 -8.86
CA LEU A 40 20.42 -6.23 -10.22
C LEU A 40 19.85 -5.19 -11.19
N GLN A 41 19.64 -3.94 -10.77
CA GLN A 41 19.04 -2.86 -11.56
C GLN A 41 17.66 -3.23 -12.13
N LEU A 42 16.95 -4.13 -11.45
CA LEU A 42 15.60 -4.55 -11.78
C LEU A 42 14.54 -3.63 -11.16
N ALA A 43 14.94 -2.58 -10.42
CA ALA A 43 13.99 -1.64 -9.80
C ALA A 43 13.04 -1.00 -10.84
N GLU A 44 13.52 -0.75 -12.05
CA GLU A 44 12.73 -0.24 -13.17
C GLU A 44 12.06 -1.34 -13.99
N HIS A 45 12.42 -2.61 -13.75
CA HIS A 45 11.84 -3.73 -14.47
C HIS A 45 10.33 -3.83 -14.15
N PRO A 46 9.44 -3.98 -15.15
CA PRO A 46 7.99 -3.96 -14.95
C PRO A 46 7.47 -4.94 -13.89
N VAL A 47 8.17 -6.06 -13.68
CA VAL A 47 7.84 -7.05 -12.65
C VAL A 47 7.99 -6.46 -11.24
N VAL A 48 9.08 -5.74 -10.96
CA VAL A 48 9.35 -5.15 -9.65
C VAL A 48 8.45 -3.95 -9.41
N GLN A 49 8.29 -3.09 -10.43
CA GLN A 49 7.35 -1.97 -10.36
C GLN A 49 5.93 -2.44 -10.03
N LYS A 50 5.47 -3.52 -10.69
CA LYS A 50 4.17 -4.11 -10.41
C LYS A 50 4.08 -4.64 -8.98
N LEU A 51 5.06 -5.40 -8.50
CA LEU A 51 5.06 -5.95 -7.14
C LEU A 51 5.06 -4.87 -6.04
N VAL A 52 5.63 -3.71 -6.33
CA VAL A 52 5.73 -2.58 -5.40
C VAL A 52 4.54 -1.63 -5.52
N ASP A 53 3.68 -1.76 -6.55
CA ASP A 53 2.60 -0.81 -6.77
C ASP A 53 1.57 -0.85 -5.63
N PRO A 54 1.42 0.24 -4.86
CA PRO A 54 0.38 0.42 -3.84
C PRO A 54 -1.02 -0.09 -4.23
N SER A 55 -1.42 0.12 -5.50
CA SER A 55 -2.75 -0.19 -6.02
C SER A 55 -3.10 -1.68 -5.93
N LEU A 56 -2.10 -2.56 -6.07
CA LEU A 56 -2.32 -4.01 -5.95
C LEU A 56 -2.74 -4.41 -4.53
N PHE A 57 -2.35 -3.63 -3.53
CA PHE A 57 -2.67 -3.93 -2.14
C PHE A 57 -4.01 -3.34 -1.71
N ILE A 58 -4.50 -2.28 -2.37
CA ILE A 58 -5.72 -1.57 -1.96
C ILE A 58 -6.93 -2.50 -1.91
N HIS A 59 -7.25 -3.21 -2.99
CA HIS A 59 -8.41 -4.12 -3.00
C HIS A 59 -8.32 -5.20 -1.91
N ARG A 60 -7.11 -5.72 -1.64
CA ARG A 60 -6.89 -6.71 -0.59
C ARG A 60 -7.10 -6.09 0.79
N PHE A 61 -6.52 -4.92 1.05
CA PHE A 61 -6.66 -4.23 2.33
C PHE A 61 -8.10 -3.78 2.58
N THR A 62 -8.79 -3.26 1.58
CA THR A 62 -10.21 -2.91 1.68
C THR A 62 -11.06 -4.13 2.03
N LYS A 63 -10.82 -5.28 1.36
CA LYS A 63 -11.53 -6.53 1.69
C LYS A 63 -11.25 -7.01 3.11
N LEU A 64 -10.00 -6.91 3.57
CA LEU A 64 -9.61 -7.30 4.92
C LEU A 64 -10.23 -6.39 5.99
N LEU A 65 -10.23 -5.08 5.76
CA LEU A 65 -10.79 -4.09 6.69
C LEU A 65 -12.32 -4.20 6.79
N LEU A 66 -13.00 -4.32 5.65
CA LEU A 66 -14.47 -4.33 5.59
C LEU A 66 -15.08 -5.73 5.78
N GLY A 67 -14.26 -6.79 5.77
CA GLY A 67 -14.71 -8.19 5.71
C GLY A 67 -15.45 -8.57 4.41
N ARG A 68 -15.70 -7.61 3.52
CA ARG A 68 -16.42 -7.79 2.24
C ARG A 68 -15.76 -6.99 1.14
N ARG A 69 -16.01 -7.36 -0.12
CA ARG A 69 -15.58 -6.55 -1.26
C ARG A 69 -16.45 -5.29 -1.32
N ASN A 70 -15.81 -4.13 -1.34
CA ASN A 70 -16.46 -2.84 -1.58
C ASN A 70 -15.62 -2.08 -2.62
N ASN A 71 -16.16 -1.94 -3.83
CA ASN A 71 -15.45 -1.26 -4.91
C ASN A 71 -15.42 0.24 -4.68
N ASP A 72 -16.48 0.85 -4.15
CA ASP A 72 -16.54 2.31 -3.92
C ASP A 72 -15.41 2.79 -3.00
N VAL A 73 -15.21 2.08 -1.89
CA VAL A 73 -14.09 2.35 -0.95
C VAL A 73 -12.74 2.06 -1.61
N SER A 74 -12.63 0.97 -2.36
CA SER A 74 -11.37 0.61 -3.02
C SER A 74 -10.97 1.64 -4.09
N ASP A 75 -11.92 2.06 -4.92
CA ASP A 75 -11.72 2.98 -6.03
C ASP A 75 -11.39 4.38 -5.50
N THR A 76 -12.05 4.79 -4.41
CA THR A 76 -11.70 6.03 -3.70
C THR A 76 -10.29 5.96 -3.12
N ALA A 77 -9.93 4.85 -2.47
CA ALA A 77 -8.57 4.65 -1.95
C ALA A 77 -7.53 4.65 -3.08
N LEU A 78 -7.83 4.07 -4.25
CA LEU A 78 -6.95 4.10 -5.43
C LEU A 78 -6.75 5.53 -5.96
N CYS A 79 -7.82 6.33 -6.04
CA CYS A 79 -7.73 7.74 -6.41
C CYS A 79 -6.85 8.53 -5.42
N ILE A 80 -7.02 8.31 -4.12
CA ILE A 80 -6.20 8.97 -3.09
C ILE A 80 -4.74 8.53 -3.18
N VAL A 81 -4.47 7.23 -3.38
CA VAL A 81 -3.11 6.72 -3.62
C VAL A 81 -2.49 7.37 -4.85
N ALA A 82 -3.25 7.55 -5.94
CA ALA A 82 -2.75 8.20 -7.15
C ALA A 82 -2.38 9.67 -6.88
N SER A 83 -3.23 10.41 -6.14
CA SER A 83 -2.94 11.77 -5.69
C SER A 83 -1.71 11.84 -4.79
N MET A 84 -1.62 10.93 -3.80
CA MET A 84 -0.44 10.81 -2.95
C MET A 84 0.82 10.48 -3.77
N LYS A 85 0.77 9.57 -4.74
CA LYS A 85 1.93 9.28 -5.61
C LYS A 85 2.39 10.49 -6.42
N ARG A 86 1.45 11.34 -6.86
CA ARG A 86 1.76 12.53 -7.68
C ARG A 86 2.47 13.60 -6.86
N ASP A 87 1.99 13.89 -5.66
CA ASP A 87 2.60 14.93 -4.83
C ASP A 87 3.86 14.43 -4.12
N TRP A 88 4.00 13.10 -3.96
CA TRP A 88 5.08 12.50 -3.20
C TRP A 88 6.10 11.87 -4.12
N MET A 89 7.22 12.56 -4.30
CA MET A 89 8.43 11.98 -4.89
C MET A 89 8.88 10.78 -4.03
N GLN A 90 8.63 9.56 -4.55
CA GLN A 90 8.85 8.26 -3.93
C GLN A 90 10.34 7.92 -3.74
N THR A 91 11.11 8.73 -3.03
CA THR A 91 12.47 8.35 -2.62
C THR A 91 12.41 7.54 -1.32
N GLY A 92 12.56 6.22 -1.46
CA GLY A 92 12.99 5.32 -0.37
C GLY A 92 11.99 4.96 0.74
N ARG A 93 10.69 5.28 0.61
CA ARG A 93 9.68 4.97 1.66
C ARG A 93 8.77 3.80 1.27
N LYS A 94 8.38 2.97 2.25
CA LYS A 94 7.54 1.77 2.05
C LYS A 94 6.10 2.18 1.66
N PRO A 95 5.53 1.62 0.58
CA PRO A 95 4.21 2.02 0.05
C PRO A 95 3.05 1.74 1.02
N SER A 96 3.20 0.79 1.94
CA SER A 96 2.15 0.36 2.88
C SER A 96 1.59 1.51 3.73
N GLY A 97 2.43 2.47 4.13
CA GLY A 97 1.96 3.63 4.90
C GLY A 97 1.05 4.53 4.09
N LEU A 98 1.36 4.74 2.80
CA LEU A 98 0.51 5.50 1.88
C LEU A 98 -0.80 4.77 1.61
N CYS A 99 -0.75 3.45 1.38
CA CYS A 99 -1.96 2.64 1.24
C CYS A 99 -2.86 2.72 2.48
N GLY A 100 -2.27 2.64 3.68
CA GLY A 100 -3.01 2.76 4.94
C GLY A 100 -3.69 4.11 5.09
N ALA A 101 -2.98 5.21 4.81
CA ALA A 101 -3.55 6.55 4.87
C ALA A 101 -4.69 6.72 3.86
N ALA A 102 -4.47 6.30 2.61
CA ALA A 102 -5.49 6.34 1.58
C ALA A 102 -6.73 5.50 1.92
N LEU A 103 -6.52 4.30 2.48
CA LEU A 103 -7.61 3.43 2.92
C LEU A 103 -8.39 4.02 4.08
N TYR A 104 -7.71 4.62 5.06
CA TYR A 104 -8.35 5.30 6.19
C TYR A 104 -9.27 6.43 5.73
N ILE A 105 -8.75 7.31 4.87
CA ILE A 105 -9.50 8.43 4.31
C ILE A 105 -10.68 7.91 3.49
N ALA A 106 -10.47 6.91 2.63
CA ALA A 106 -11.53 6.33 1.81
C ALA A 106 -12.63 5.70 2.66
N ALA A 107 -12.27 4.94 3.70
CA ALA A 107 -13.24 4.31 4.59
C ALA A 107 -14.12 5.37 5.29
N LEU A 108 -13.50 6.41 5.86
CA LEU A 108 -14.22 7.53 6.46
C LEU A 108 -15.14 8.23 5.46
N SER A 109 -14.66 8.47 4.24
CA SER A 109 -15.41 9.14 3.17
C SER A 109 -16.68 8.39 2.76
N HIS A 110 -16.69 7.06 2.92
CA HIS A 110 -17.85 6.19 2.67
C HIS A 110 -18.66 5.91 3.94
N GLY A 111 -18.49 6.72 4.99
CA GLY A 111 -19.23 6.60 6.26
C GLY A 111 -18.81 5.39 7.11
N CYS A 112 -17.65 4.78 6.83
CA CYS A 112 -17.15 3.65 7.61
C CYS A 112 -16.20 4.16 8.72
N ASN A 113 -16.66 4.08 9.97
CA ASN A 113 -15.90 4.54 11.13
C ASN A 113 -14.92 3.45 11.62
N TYR A 114 -13.72 3.44 11.04
CA TYR A 114 -12.61 2.63 11.52
C TYR A 114 -11.63 3.48 12.31
N THR A 115 -10.99 2.88 13.31
CA THR A 115 -9.91 3.50 14.06
C THR A 115 -8.58 3.38 13.32
N LYS A 116 -7.60 4.19 13.71
CA LYS A 116 -6.22 4.06 13.19
C LYS A 116 -5.64 2.68 13.50
N ALA A 117 -5.97 2.10 14.65
CA ALA A 117 -5.55 0.75 15.06
C ALA A 117 -6.10 -0.33 14.10
N ASP A 118 -7.35 -0.20 13.65
CA ASP A 118 -7.94 -1.12 12.67
C ASP A 118 -7.16 -1.11 11.36
N ILE A 119 -6.83 0.09 10.85
CA ILE A 119 -6.03 0.26 9.63
C ILE A 119 -4.63 -0.34 9.80
N VAL A 120 -3.99 -0.08 10.95
CA VAL A 120 -2.67 -0.61 11.28
C VAL A 120 -2.65 -2.13 11.31
N SER A 121 -3.70 -2.76 11.83
CA SER A 121 -3.84 -4.22 11.85
C SER A 121 -3.89 -4.83 10.44
N VAL A 122 -4.43 -4.10 9.47
CA VAL A 122 -4.61 -4.55 8.08
C VAL A 122 -3.37 -4.29 7.22
N VAL A 123 -2.76 -3.11 7.36
CA VAL A 123 -1.63 -2.69 6.48
C VAL A 123 -0.25 -2.90 7.11
N HIS A 124 -0.20 -3.34 8.37
CA HIS A 124 1.01 -3.66 9.14
C HIS A 124 2.05 -2.52 9.17
N VAL A 125 1.61 -1.33 9.60
CA VAL A 125 2.47 -0.16 9.85
C VAL A 125 2.23 0.40 11.24
N CYS A 126 3.15 1.16 11.80
CA CYS A 126 2.91 1.83 13.09
C CYS A 126 1.89 2.98 12.94
N GLU A 127 1.10 3.24 13.99
CA GLU A 127 0.16 4.38 14.01
C GLU A 127 0.87 5.73 13.81
N ALA A 128 2.10 5.87 14.31
CA ALA A 128 2.94 7.04 14.06
C ALA A 128 3.24 7.23 12.57
N THR A 129 3.53 6.15 11.84
CA THR A 129 3.74 6.17 10.39
C THR A 129 2.45 6.56 9.67
N LEU A 130 1.32 5.98 10.06
CA LEU A 130 0.01 6.30 9.49
C LEU A 130 -0.35 7.77 9.70
N THR A 131 -0.23 8.27 10.94
CA THR A 131 -0.53 9.66 11.30
C THR A 131 0.39 10.63 10.55
N LYS A 132 1.69 10.32 10.46
CA LYS A 132 2.62 11.13 9.67
C LYS A 132 2.19 11.23 8.20
N ARG A 133 1.75 10.12 7.59
CA ARG A 133 1.25 10.12 6.20
C ARG A 133 -0.01 10.95 6.02
N LEU A 134 -0.94 10.90 6.97
CA LEU A 134 -2.16 11.71 6.94
C LEU A 134 -1.83 13.20 7.00
N ILE A 135 -0.97 13.62 7.94
CA ILE A 135 -0.53 15.02 8.07
C ILE A 135 0.21 15.49 6.82
N GLU A 136 1.18 14.71 6.34
CA GLU A 136 1.93 15.08 5.13
C GLU A 136 0.99 15.17 3.90
N PHE A 137 -0.08 14.37 3.81
CA PHE A 137 -1.07 14.46 2.72
C PHE A 137 -2.00 15.67 2.89
N GLU A 138 -2.44 15.97 4.10
CA GLU A 138 -3.23 17.18 4.42
C GLU A 138 -2.49 18.46 4.00
N ASN A 139 -1.17 18.50 4.16
CA ASN A 139 -0.32 19.61 3.77
C ASN A 139 -0.02 19.69 2.24
N THR A 140 -0.61 18.83 1.42
CA THR A 140 -0.48 18.91 -0.05
C THR A 140 -1.63 19.70 -0.68
N ASP A 141 -1.39 20.27 -1.86
CA ASP A 141 -2.44 20.91 -2.67
C ASP A 141 -3.58 19.92 -2.97
N SER A 142 -3.27 18.63 -3.19
CA SER A 142 -4.31 17.62 -3.33
C SER A 142 -5.12 17.47 -2.06
N GLY A 143 -4.49 17.40 -0.88
CA GLY A 143 -5.20 17.39 0.40
C GLY A 143 -6.14 18.60 0.53
N SER A 144 -5.68 19.76 0.06
CA SER A 144 -6.45 21.01 0.02
C SER A 144 -7.50 21.08 -1.08
N LEU A 145 -7.44 20.30 -2.17
CA LEU A 145 -8.47 20.26 -3.22
C LEU A 145 -9.48 19.14 -2.99
N THR A 146 -9.06 18.09 -2.30
CA THR A 146 -9.88 16.96 -1.86
C THR A 146 -10.76 17.41 -0.67
N VAL A 147 -11.06 18.72 -0.52
CA VAL A 147 -11.83 19.35 0.57
C VAL A 147 -13.14 18.65 0.84
N CYS A 148 -13.82 18.18 -0.21
CA CYS A 148 -15.05 17.41 -0.07
C CYS A 148 -14.86 16.15 0.81
N PHE A 149 -13.64 15.65 0.93
CA PHE A 149 -13.25 14.51 1.76
C PHE A 149 -12.59 14.93 3.08
N LEU A 150 -11.82 16.04 3.10
CA LEU A 150 -11.14 16.50 4.33
C LEU A 150 -12.13 17.04 5.38
N THR A 151 -13.25 17.62 4.97
CA THR A 151 -14.31 18.06 5.91
C THR A 151 -14.72 16.93 6.86
N LEU A 152 -14.72 15.69 6.37
CA LEU A 152 -15.08 14.53 7.17
C LEU A 152 -13.97 14.11 8.15
N ILE A 153 -12.70 14.27 7.77
CA ILE A 153 -11.54 14.00 8.66
C ILE A 153 -11.42 15.09 9.74
N MET A 154 -11.64 16.35 9.37
CA MET A 154 -11.66 17.49 10.29
C MET A 154 -12.77 17.35 11.34
N CYS A 155 -13.96 16.90 10.96
CA CYS A 155 -15.03 16.61 11.92
C CYS A 155 -14.71 15.41 12.83
N SER A 156 -13.90 14.46 12.37
CA SER A 156 -13.58 13.25 13.16
C SER A 156 -12.37 13.41 14.08
N THR A 157 -11.50 14.38 13.84
CA THR A 157 -10.27 14.59 14.66
C THR A 157 -10.46 15.67 15.73
N LEU A 158 -11.56 16.43 15.70
CA LEU A 158 -11.87 17.43 16.74
C LEU A 158 -12.62 16.85 17.96
N ILE A 159 -12.71 15.52 18.08
CA ILE A 159 -13.32 14.81 19.22
C ILE A 159 -12.31 13.75 19.70
#